data_AF-F3AV45-F1
#
_entry.id   AF-F3AV45-F1
#
_cell.length_a   1.000
_cell.length_b   1.000
_cell.length_c   1.000
_cell.angle_alpha   90.00
_cell.angle_beta   90.00
_cell.angle_gamma   90.00
#
_symmetry.space_group_name_H-M   'P 1'
#
loop_
_entity.id
_entity.type
_entity.pdbx_description
1 polymer ?
#
loop_
_entity_poly.entity_id
_entity_poly.type
_entity_poly.pdbx_seq_one_letter_code
_entity_poly.pdbx_strand_id
1 'polypeptide(L)' 'MEKYKDSDVELMSILLKLQEQTSPIRMSIGYTVGGTVRQGIILYEAAPKVIETLIEKGYTCDLNGCGMRVYKL' A
#
# COMPACT_ATOMS: atom_id res chain seq x y z
N MET A 1 -16.32 -9.17 7.74
CA MET A 1 -15.17 -8.36 7.32
C MET A 1 -13.98 -9.29 7.21
N GLU A 2 -13.29 -9.29 6.07
CA GLU A 2 -11.96 -9.92 6.01
C GLU A 2 -11.04 -9.23 7.02
N LYS A 3 -10.01 -9.94 7.48
CA LYS A 3 -8.99 -9.39 8.36
C LYS A 3 -7.76 -9.05 7.52
N TYR A 4 -6.99 -8.05 7.94
CA TYR A 4 -5.65 -7.83 7.39
C TYR A 4 -4.79 -9.05 7.65
N LYS A 5 -4.04 -9.44 6.63
CA LYS A 5 -3.09 -10.55 6.70
C LYS A 5 -1.82 -10.08 7.38
N ASP A 6 -1.00 -11.01 7.85
CA ASP A 6 0.31 -10.68 8.44
C ASP A 6 1.20 -9.90 7.46
N SER A 7 1.08 -10.18 6.16
CA SER A 7 1.76 -9.44 5.10
C SER A 7 1.34 -7.97 4.99
N ASP A 8 0.08 -7.65 5.34
CA ASP A 8 -0.41 -6.27 5.38
C ASP A 8 0.18 -5.53 6.60
N VAL A 9 0.32 -6.21 7.74
CA VAL A 9 0.94 -5.65 8.95
C VAL A 9 2.44 -5.40 8.72
N GLU A 10 3.12 -6.34 8.07
CA GLU A 10 4.50 -6.18 7.62
C GLU A 10 4.64 -4.98 6.68
N LEU A 11 3.74 -4.86 5.70
CA LEU A 11 3.71 -3.74 4.76
C LEU A 11 3.55 -2.40 5.49
N MET A 12 2.61 -2.29 6.43
CA MET A 12 2.43 -1.08 7.24
C MET A 12 3.70 -0.72 8.03
N SER A 13 4.40 -1.72 8.56
CA SER A 13 5.65 -1.52 9.30
C SER A 13 6.77 -0.99 8.39
N ILE A 14 6.83 -1.46 7.14
CA ILE A 14 7.77 -1.00 6.13
C ILE A 14 7.45 0.45 5.73
N LEU A 15 6.18 0.74 5.42
CA LEU A 15 5.73 2.07 5.02
C LEU A 15 6.01 3.11 6.12
N LEU A 16 5.78 2.75 7.39
CA LEU A 16 6.07 3.62 8.53
C LEU A 16 7.56 4.00 8.58
N LYS A 17 8.46 3.02 8.47
CA LYS A 17 9.92 3.27 8.44
C LYS A 17 10.34 4.11 7.24
N LEU A 18 9.72 3.90 6.07
CA LEU A 18 10.02 4.67 4.87
C LEU A 18 9.54 6.11 4.97
N GLN A 19 8.40 6.36 5.62
CA GLN A 19 7.89 7.71 5.84
C GLN A 19 8.84 8.56 6.70
N GLU A 20 9.59 7.95 7.61
CA GLU A 20 10.61 8.66 8.41
C GLU A 20 11.81 9.12 7.57
N GLN A 21 12.03 8.52 6.40
CA GLN A 21 13.21 8.74 5.55
C GLN A 21 12.89 9.38 4.20
N THR A 22 11.60 9.58 3.89
CA THR A 22 11.12 10.05 2.59
C THR A 22 10.03 11.09 2.75
N SER A 23 9.49 11.61 1.64
CA SER A 23 8.33 12.50 1.68
C SER A 23 7.11 11.78 2.28
N PRO A 24 6.14 12.53 2.83
CA PRO A 24 4.91 11.94 3.38
C PRO A 24 4.25 10.94 2.43
N ILE A 25 3.78 9.83 3.00
CA ILE A 25 3.05 8.80 2.27
C ILE A 25 1.56 9.03 2.51
N ARG A 26 0.81 9.33 1.46
CA ARG A 26 -0.66 9.43 1.52
C ARG A 26 -1.26 8.10 1.10
N MET A 27 -2.03 7.48 1.99
CA MET A 27 -2.56 6.13 1.76
C MET A 27 -3.94 5.90 2.37
N SER A 28 -4.58 4.81 1.97
CA SER A 28 -5.78 4.24 2.58
C SER A 28 -5.59 2.74 2.82
N ILE A 29 -6.30 2.21 3.81
CA ILE A 29 -6.34 0.78 4.13
C ILE A 29 -7.55 0.06 3.50
N GLY A 30 -8.43 0.82 2.83
CA GLY A 30 -9.51 0.28 2.02
C GLY A 30 -9.81 1.15 0.80
N TYR A 31 -10.58 0.63 -0.14
CA TYR A 31 -10.94 1.31 -1.37
C TYR A 31 -12.32 0.90 -1.85
N THR A 32 -12.95 1.75 -2.65
CA THR A 32 -14.30 1.51 -3.16
C THR A 32 -14.26 1.02 -4.61
N VAL A 33 -14.97 -0.07 -4.90
CA VAL A 33 -15.16 -0.59 -6.26
C VAL A 33 -16.63 -0.85 -6.46
N GLY A 34 -17.25 -0.17 -7.44
CA GLY A 34 -18.68 -0.34 -7.73
C GLY A 34 -19.58 -0.08 -6.53
N GLY A 35 -19.27 0.95 -5.73
CA GLY A 35 -20.01 1.28 -4.50
C GLY A 35 -19.76 0.34 -3.31
N THR A 36 -18.94 -0.70 -3.47
CA THR A 36 -18.60 -1.63 -2.39
C THR A 36 -17.23 -1.28 -1.80
N VAL A 37 -17.14 -1.17 -0.48
CA VAL A 37 -15.85 -1.02 0.22
C VAL A 37 -15.12 -2.35 0.25
N ARG A 38 -13.87 -2.36 -0.20
CA ARG A 38 -12.94 -3.48 -0.17
C ARG A 38 -11.76 -3.16 0.72
N GLN A 39 -11.24 -4.19 1.37
CA GLN A 39 -10.00 -4.08 2.15
C GLN A 39 -8.79 -4.10 1.20
N GLY A 40 -7.80 -3.26 1.49
CA GLY A 40 -6.53 -3.27 0.77
C GLY A 40 -5.77 -1.96 0.92
N ILE A 41 -4.44 -2.07 0.96
CA ILE A 41 -3.55 -0.92 1.10
C ILE A 41 -3.40 -0.23 -0.26
N ILE A 42 -3.81 1.04 -0.32
CA ILE A 42 -3.71 1.90 -1.51
C ILE A 42 -2.82 3.09 -1.19
N LEU A 43 -1.79 3.30 -2.00
CA LEU A 43 -0.97 4.51 -1.98
C LEU A 43 -1.50 5.51 -3.02
N TYR A 44 -1.74 6.74 -2.58
CA TYR A 44 -2.09 7.86 -3.45
C TYR A 44 -0.86 8.70 -3.79
N GLU A 45 0.01 8.90 -2.81
CA GLU A 45 1.24 9.68 -2.94
C GLU A 45 2.34 9.00 -2.13
N ALA A 46 3.49 8.78 -2.76
CA ALA A 46 4.68 8.22 -2.14
C ALA A 46 5.91 8.64 -2.97
N ALA A 47 7.08 8.77 -2.32
CA ALA A 47 8.32 9.00 -3.04
C ALA A 47 8.67 7.78 -3.93
N PRO A 48 9.35 7.97 -5.08
CA PRO A 48 9.77 6.86 -5.94
C PRO A 48 10.53 5.74 -5.20
N LYS A 49 11.42 6.13 -4.27
CA LYS A 49 12.17 5.22 -3.41
C LYS A 49 11.28 4.25 -2.60
N VAL A 50 10.09 4.69 -2.21
CA VAL A 50 9.12 3.83 -1.50
C VAL A 50 8.68 2.69 -2.41
N ILE A 51 8.34 3.00 -3.66
CA ILE A 51 7.86 2.03 -4.63
C ILE A 51 8.97 1.06 -5.03
N GLU A 52 10.17 1.56 -5.28
CA GLU A 52 11.37 0.76 -5.54
C GLU A 52 11.61 -0.24 -4.39
N THR A 53 11.62 0.24 -3.15
CA THR A 53 11.84 -0.61 -1.96
C THR A 53 10.76 -1.67 -1.80
N LEU A 54 9.49 -1.35 -2.11
CA LEU A 54 8.38 -2.30 -2.02
C LEU A 54 8.54 -3.41 -3.07
N ILE A 55 8.90 -3.07 -4.30
CA ILE A 55 9.16 -4.04 -5.38
C ILE A 55 10.35 -4.94 -5.01
N GLU A 56 11.44 -4.37 -4.51
CA GLU A 56 12.61 -5.13 -4.03
C GLU A 56 12.26 -6.11 -2.90
N LYS A 57 11.28 -5.76 -2.05
CA LYS A 57 10.75 -6.62 -0.99
C LYS A 57 9.70 -7.63 -1.47
N GLY A 58 9.44 -7.68 -2.77
CA GLY A 58 8.53 -8.64 -3.40
C GLY A 58 7.05 -8.25 -3.30
N TYR A 59 6.72 -6.98 -3.08
CA TYR A 59 5.35 -6.50 -3.16
C TYR A 59 4.97 -6.19 -4.61
N THR A 60 3.75 -6.56 -4.98
CA THR A 60 3.11 -6.11 -6.21
C THR A 60 2.53 -4.72 -5.99
N CYS A 61 2.88 -3.78 -6.87
CA CYS A 61 2.35 -2.41 -6.88
C CYS A 61 1.52 -2.22 -8.15
N ASP A 62 0.20 -2.35 -8.02
CA ASP A 62 -0.77 -2.32 -9.12
C ASP A 62 -1.50 -0.96 -9.18
N LEU A 63 -1.25 -0.19 -10.23
CA LEU A 63 -1.86 1.13 -10.41
C LEU A 63 -3.25 0.99 -11.07
N ASN A 64 -4.28 1.46 -10.38
CA ASN A 64 -5.65 1.45 -10.87
C ASN A 64 -6.38 2.78 -10.57
N GLY A 65 -7.67 2.86 -10.93
CA GLY A 65 -8.47 4.08 -10.74
C GLY A 65 -8.67 4.51 -9.27
N CYS A 66 -8.34 3.66 -8.30
CA CYS A 66 -8.37 4.01 -6.88
C CYS A 66 -7.01 4.49 -6.36
N GLY A 67 -5.93 4.38 -7.12
CA GLY A 67 -4.55 4.62 -6.68
C GLY A 67 -3.68 3.38 -6.88
N MET A 68 -2.52 3.36 -6.25
CA MET A 68 -1.60 2.22 -6.35
C MET A 68 -1.85 1.22 -5.24
N ARG A 69 -2.44 0.07 -5.59
CA ARG A 69 -2.68 -1.03 -4.67
C ARG A 69 -1.40 -1.79 -4.42
N VAL A 70 -1.05 -1.98 -3.15
CA VAL A 70 0.16 -2.71 -2.74
C VAL A 70 -0.23 -3.97 -1.99
N TYR A 71 0.28 -5.11 -2.44
CA TYR A 71 -0.02 -6.41 -1.85
C TYR A 71 1.06 -7.45 -2.16
N LYS A 72 1.02 -8.59 -1.47
CA LYS A 72 1.88 -9.76 -1.72
C LYS A 72 1.01 -10.92 -2.21
N LEU A 73 1.49 -11.65 -3.22
CA LEU A 73 0.83 -12.86 -3.74
C LEU A 73 1.04 -14.05 -2.81
#